data_AF-A0A9Q3BX63-F1
#
_entry.id   AF-A0A9Q3BX63-F1
#
_cell.length_a   1.000
_cell.length_b   1.000
_cell.length_c   1.000
_cell.angle_alpha   90.00
_cell.angle_beta   90.00
_cell.angle_gamma   90.00
#
_symmetry.space_group_name_H-M   'P 1'
#
loop_
_entity.id
_entity.type
_entity.pdbx_description
1 polymer ?
#
loop_
_entity_poly.entity_id
_entity_poly.type
_entity_poly.pdbx_seq_one_letter_code
_entity_poly.pdbx_strand_id
1 'polypeptide(L)'
;MGLGQTIQAIALIGTLEDWLITSPQSFTTTIIIFPPCLITNWKSEISKHAQAGALQADIYHVLTHHSLSEANILQFDILISSHNTITKELKETNPSKSCIFTINWPGIILDEAE
;
A
#
# COMPACT_ATOMS: atom_id res chain seq x y z
N MET A 1 17.70 7.81 -0.07
CA MET A 1 19.06 8.05 0.49
C MET A 1 19.39 6.98 1.53
N GLY A 2 20.65 6.60 1.77
CA GLY A 2 21.06 5.45 2.62
C GLY A 2 20.82 5.56 4.14
N LEU A 3 19.78 6.26 4.57
CA LEU A 3 19.41 6.51 5.97
C LEU A 3 18.47 5.44 6.56
N GLY A 4 18.11 4.41 5.78
CA GLY A 4 17.24 3.33 6.24
C GLY A 4 15.76 3.72 6.37
N GLN A 5 15.30 4.76 5.67
CA GLN A 5 13.90 5.19 5.66
C GLN A 5 12.93 4.06 5.29
N THR A 6 13.31 3.21 4.32
CA THR A 6 12.53 2.03 3.93
C THR A 6 12.34 1.05 5.09
N ILE A 7 13.39 0.79 5.88
CA ILE A 7 13.31 -0.12 7.03
C ILE A 7 12.43 0.48 8.13
N GLN A 8 12.52 1.79 8.36
CA GLN A 8 11.65 2.49 9.30
C GLN A 8 10.18 2.38 8.90
N ALA A 9 9.87 2.52 7.61
CA ALA A 9 8.52 2.36 7.11
C ALA A 9 8.01 0.91 7.22
N ILE A 10 8.85 -0.09 6.93
CA ILE A 10 8.50 -1.51 7.15
C ILE A 10 8.21 -1.78 8.63
N ALA A 11 9.05 -1.27 9.53
CA ALA A 11 8.85 -1.42 10.98
C ALA A 11 7.54 -0.75 11.44
N LEU A 12 7.23 0.44 10.90
CA LEU A 12 5.98 1.14 11.19
C LEU A 12 4.76 0.31 10.76
N ILE A 13 4.79 -0.26 9.55
CA ILE A 13 3.69 -1.09 9.03
C ILE A 13 3.48 -2.32 9.94
N GLY A 14 4.56 -3.02 10.31
CA GLY A 14 4.47 -4.16 11.23
C GLY A 14 3.87 -3.78 12.58
N THR A 15 4.26 -2.64 13.15
CA THR A 15 3.66 -2.16 14.41
C THR A 15 2.21 -1.73 14.28
N LEU A 16 1.82 -1.19 13.12
CA LEU A 16 0.44 -0.80 12.83
C LEU A 16 -0.44 -2.04 12.70
N GLU A 17 0.02 -3.09 12.03
CA GLU A 17 -0.70 -4.35 11.96
C GLU A 17 -0.91 -5.01 13.32
N ASP A 18 0.13 -5.12 14.14
CA ASP A 18 -0.01 -5.65 15.50
C ASP A 18 -1.03 -4.85 16.33
N TRP A 19 -1.05 -3.53 16.17
CA TRP A 19 -2.02 -2.67 16.83
C TRP A 19 -3.45 -2.86 16.29
N LEU A 20 -3.60 -2.98 14.97
CA LEU A 20 -4.90 -3.13 14.31
C LEU A 20 -5.50 -4.53 14.51
N ILE A 21 -4.69 -5.59 14.60
CA ILE A 21 -5.13 -6.95 14.97
C ILE A 21 -5.81 -6.96 16.35
N THR A 22 -5.36 -6.08 17.24
CA THR A 22 -5.95 -5.93 18.59
C THR A 22 -7.30 -5.20 18.57
N SER A 23 -7.66 -4.55 17.44
CA SER A 23 -8.93 -3.83 17.24
C SER A 23 -9.91 -4.64 16.37
N PRO A 24 -11.08 -5.05 16.90
CA PRO A 24 -12.00 -5.96 16.19
C PRO A 24 -12.77 -5.35 14.99
N GLN A 25 -12.50 -4.10 14.58
CA GLN A 25 -13.27 -3.43 13.52
C GLN A 25 -12.44 -2.62 12.51
N SER A 26 -11.11 -2.72 12.52
CA SER A 26 -10.28 -1.88 11.67
C SER A 26 -9.69 -2.66 10.51
N PHE A 27 -9.94 -2.22 9.28
CA PHE A 27 -9.18 -2.68 8.12
C PHE A 27 -7.69 -2.40 8.35
N THR A 28 -6.82 -3.34 7.99
CA THR A 28 -5.36 -3.27 8.25
C THR A 28 -4.57 -2.71 7.07
N THR A 29 -5.18 -2.61 5.90
CA THR A 29 -4.46 -2.33 4.65
C THR A 29 -3.85 -0.94 4.63
N THR A 30 -2.53 -0.87 4.58
CA THR A 30 -1.79 0.39 4.42
C THR A 30 -1.48 0.62 2.94
N ILE A 31 -1.77 1.81 2.43
CA ILE A 31 -1.38 2.19 1.06
C ILE A 31 -0.04 2.92 1.07
N ILE A 32 0.88 2.46 0.23
CA ILE A 32 2.18 3.10 0.02
C ILE A 32 2.23 3.64 -1.41
N ILE A 33 2.55 4.91 -1.55
CA ILE A 33 2.63 5.62 -2.82
C ILE A 33 4.08 6.01 -3.06
N PHE A 34 4.67 5.53 -4.15
CA PHE A 34 6.07 5.83 -4.45
C PHE A 34 6.40 5.74 -5.96
N PRO A 35 7.55 6.30 -6.40
CA PRO A 35 7.99 6.21 -7.79
C PRO A 35 8.16 4.75 -8.28
N PRO A 36 7.72 4.39 -9.50
CA PRO A 36 7.76 3.00 -10.00
C PRO A 36 9.13 2.32 -9.92
N CYS A 37 10.21 3.10 -10.00
CA CYS A 37 11.59 2.64 -9.95
C CYS A 37 11.98 1.98 -8.61
N LEU A 38 11.21 2.20 -7.54
CA LEU A 38 11.52 1.69 -6.20
C LEU A 38 10.78 0.39 -5.85
N ILE A 39 9.91 -0.13 -6.73
CA ILE A 39 9.07 -1.33 -6.44
C ILE A 39 9.95 -2.56 -6.18
N THR A 40 10.99 -2.73 -6.99
CA THR A 40 11.93 -3.85 -6.86
C THR A 40 12.72 -3.77 -5.56
N ASN A 41 13.07 -2.55 -5.13
CA ASN A 41 13.79 -2.32 -3.89
C ASN A 41 12.90 -2.65 -2.69
N TRP A 42 11.66 -2.16 -2.68
CA TRP A 42 10.67 -2.46 -1.64
C TRP A 42 10.39 -3.96 -1.51
N LYS A 43 10.18 -4.68 -2.63
CA LYS A 43 10.02 -6.14 -2.59
C LYS A 43 11.22 -6.85 -1.98
N SER A 44 12.43 -6.40 -2.31
CA SER A 44 13.66 -6.95 -1.75
C SER A 44 13.78 -6.66 -0.25
N GLU A 45 13.50 -5.44 0.17
CA GLU A 45 13.61 -5.01 1.57
C GLU A 45 12.55 -5.67 2.46
N ILE A 46 11.31 -5.81 1.99
CA ILE A 46 10.25 -6.57 2.67
C ILE A 46 10.69 -8.03 2.82
N SER A 47 11.18 -8.65 1.75
CA SER A 47 11.62 -10.06 1.81
C SER A 47 12.83 -10.29 2.74
N LYS A 48 13.67 -9.26 2.96
CA LYS A 48 14.83 -9.33 3.85
C LYS A 48 14.48 -9.10 5.31
N HIS A 49 13.54 -8.20 5.59
CA HIS A 49 13.29 -7.69 6.94
C HIS A 49 11.95 -8.14 7.54
N ALA A 50 10.99 -8.55 6.72
CA ALA A 50 9.74 -9.14 7.18
C ALA A 50 9.85 -10.67 7.22
N GLN A 51 9.21 -11.28 8.21
CA GLN A 51 9.09 -12.73 8.27
C GLN A 51 8.27 -13.24 7.06
N ALA A 52 8.68 -14.36 6.47
CA ALA A 52 8.02 -14.90 5.28
C ALA A 52 6.52 -15.14 5.56
N GLY A 53 5.66 -14.50 4.77
CA GLY A 53 4.21 -14.58 4.91
C GLY A 53 3.60 -13.70 6.00
N ALA A 54 4.39 -12.86 6.67
CA ALA A 54 3.88 -11.92 7.69
C ALA A 54 3.17 -10.71 7.08
N LEU A 55 3.57 -10.28 5.87
CA LEU A 55 3.00 -9.13 5.17
C LEU A 55 2.60 -9.53 3.76
N GLN A 56 1.31 -9.44 3.42
CA GLN A 56 0.82 -9.62 2.06
C GLN A 56 0.77 -8.27 1.33
N ALA A 57 1.72 -8.06 0.42
CA ALA A 57 1.77 -6.86 -0.41
C ALA A 57 1.26 -7.14 -1.82
N ASP A 58 0.36 -6.28 -2.31
CA ASP A 58 -0.08 -6.27 -3.72
C ASP A 58 0.25 -4.96 -4.41
N ILE A 59 0.51 -5.02 -5.72
CA ILE A 59 0.77 -3.83 -6.53
C ILE A 59 -0.52 -3.45 -7.23
N TYR A 60 -1.00 -2.26 -6.92
CA TYR A 60 -2.17 -1.70 -7.56
C TYR A 60 -1.91 -1.41 -9.03
N HIS A 61 -2.60 -2.16 -9.89
CA HIS A 61 -2.62 -1.97 -11.33
C HIS A 61 -4.01 -1.52 -11.78
N VAL A 62 -4.13 -0.30 -12.35
CA VAL A 62 -5.42 0.26 -12.83
C VAL A 62 -6.22 -0.75 -13.67
N LEU A 63 -5.56 -1.47 -14.59
CA LEU A 63 -6.23 -2.42 -15.49
C LEU A 63 -6.83 -3.64 -14.77
N THR A 64 -6.23 -4.05 -13.66
CA THR A 64 -6.63 -5.26 -12.93
C THR A 64 -7.51 -4.93 -11.73
N HIS A 65 -7.30 -3.77 -11.12
CA HIS A 65 -7.92 -3.36 -9.85
C HIS A 65 -9.11 -2.42 -10.02
N HIS A 66 -9.27 -1.76 -11.17
CA HIS A 66 -10.45 -0.94 -11.46
C HIS A 66 -11.76 -1.76 -11.34
N SER A 67 -11.72 -3.07 -11.63
CA SER A 67 -12.88 -3.96 -11.51
C SER A 67 -12.97 -4.73 -10.18
N LEU A 68 -12.00 -4.57 -9.27
CA LEU A 68 -12.00 -5.28 -8.00
C LEU A 68 -12.89 -4.55 -6.99
N SER A 69 -13.56 -5.31 -6.13
CA SER A 69 -14.29 -4.72 -5.00
C SER A 69 -13.32 -4.27 -3.90
N GLU A 70 -13.76 -3.35 -3.05
CA GLU A 70 -12.98 -2.92 -1.88
C GLU A 70 -12.54 -4.10 -1.01
N ALA A 71 -13.42 -5.10 -0.82
CA ALA A 71 -13.10 -6.31 -0.06
C ALA A 71 -11.94 -7.12 -0.65
N ASN A 72 -11.74 -7.09 -1.98
CA ASN A 72 -10.60 -7.75 -2.63
C ASN A 72 -9.29 -7.00 -2.44
N ILE A 73 -9.34 -5.69 -2.19
CA ILE A 73 -8.14 -4.89 -1.93
C ILE A 73 -7.78 -4.95 -0.44
N LEU A 74 -8.80 -4.96 0.42
CA LEU A 74 -8.67 -4.99 1.87
C LEU A 74 -8.25 -6.36 2.43
N GLN A 75 -8.09 -7.38 1.58
CA GLN A 75 -7.49 -8.66 1.95
C GLN A 75 -5.96 -8.59 2.09
N PHE A 76 -5.35 -7.55 1.52
CA PHE A 76 -3.92 -7.34 1.57
C PHE A 76 -3.56 -6.45 2.74
N ASP A 77 -2.36 -6.64 3.25
CA ASP A 77 -1.79 -5.86 4.33
C ASP A 77 -1.20 -4.54 3.80
N ILE A 78 -0.59 -4.63 2.62
CA ILE A 78 0.07 -3.50 1.96
C ILE A 78 -0.44 -3.38 0.53
N LEU A 79 -0.96 -2.22 0.18
CA LEU A 79 -1.24 -1.86 -1.20
C LEU A 79 -0.17 -0.89 -1.72
N ILE A 80 0.54 -1.30 -2.76
CA ILE A 80 1.59 -0.49 -3.39
C ILE A 80 1.01 0.21 -4.61
N SER A 81 1.09 1.53 -4.67
CA SER A 81 0.70 2.31 -5.84
C SER A 81 1.79 3.32 -6.23
N SER A 82 1.65 3.92 -7.42
CA SER A 82 2.57 4.97 -7.88
C SER A 82 1.84 6.27 -8.14
N HIS A 83 2.55 7.39 -8.06
CA HIS A 83 1.99 8.71 -8.38
C HIS A 83 1.38 8.75 -9.78
N ASN A 84 2.01 8.10 -10.76
CA ASN A 84 1.49 7.98 -12.11
C ASN A 84 0.17 7.20 -12.15
N THR A 85 0.11 6.10 -11.39
CA THR A 85 -1.09 5.25 -11.29
C THR A 85 -2.26 6.02 -10.68
N ILE A 86 -2.04 6.72 -9.56
CA ILE A 86 -3.07 7.53 -8.89
C ILE A 86 -3.52 8.69 -9.76
N THR A 87 -2.58 9.39 -10.40
CA THR A 87 -2.90 10.51 -11.30
C THR A 87 -3.73 10.04 -12.50
N LYS A 88 -3.40 8.86 -13.04
CA LYS A 88 -4.14 8.25 -14.14
C LYS A 88 -5.55 7.85 -13.70
N GLU A 89 -5.65 7.16 -12.57
CA GLU A 89 -6.92 6.77 -11.93
C GLU A 89 -7.83 7.99 -11.74
N LEU A 90 -7.29 9.09 -11.20
CA LEU A 90 -8.02 10.33 -10.95
C LEU A 90 -8.54 11.00 -12.23
N LYS A 91 -7.78 10.90 -13.34
CA LYS A 91 -8.14 11.52 -14.63
C LYS A 91 -9.11 10.66 -15.44
N GLU A 92 -8.93 9.34 -15.42
CA GLU A 92 -9.63 8.40 -16.30
C GLU A 92 -10.86 7.78 -15.62
N THR A 93 -10.93 7.81 -14.28
CA THR A 93 -12.01 7.17 -13.51
C THR A 93 -12.70 8.21 -12.63
N ASN A 94 -14.03 8.07 -12.49
CA ASN A 94 -14.76 8.86 -11.51
C ASN A 94 -14.29 8.47 -10.09
N PRO A 95 -13.84 9.40 -9.23
CA PRO A 95 -13.34 9.09 -7.89
C PRO A 95 -14.31 8.25 -7.07
N SER A 96 -15.62 8.44 -7.24
CA SER A 96 -16.66 7.68 -6.53
C SER A 96 -16.77 6.20 -6.97
N LYS A 97 -16.07 5.80 -8.04
CA LYS A 97 -16.06 4.42 -8.56
C LYS A 97 -14.69 3.76 -8.44
N SER A 98 -13.67 4.49 -8.00
CA SER A 98 -12.32 3.95 -7.86
C SER A 98 -12.09 3.55 -6.42
N CYS A 99 -11.76 2.28 -6.22
CA CYS A 99 -11.50 1.71 -4.91
C CYS A 99 -10.36 2.43 -4.17
N ILE A 100 -9.38 2.99 -4.90
CA ILE A 100 -8.31 3.79 -4.30
C ILE A 100 -8.84 5.03 -3.57
N PHE A 101 -9.90 5.65 -4.10
CA PHE A 101 -10.47 6.89 -3.58
C PHE A 101 -11.69 6.67 -2.68
N THR A 102 -12.29 5.47 -2.68
CA THR A 102 -13.43 5.14 -1.81
C THR A 102 -13.03 4.42 -0.51
N ILE A 103 -11.93 3.67 -0.52
CA ILE A 103 -11.42 2.99 0.68
C ILE A 103 -10.90 4.02 1.69
N ASN A 104 -11.30 3.85 2.95
CA ASN A 104 -10.73 4.59 4.07
C ASN A 104 -9.44 3.92 4.52
N TRP A 105 -8.30 4.51 4.12
CA TRP A 105 -6.98 3.99 4.44
C TRP A 105 -6.60 4.28 5.91
N PRO A 106 -6.33 3.28 6.76
CA PRO A 106 -5.83 3.48 8.12
C PRO A 106 -4.44 4.12 8.14
N GLY A 107 -3.64 3.88 7.10
CA GLY A 107 -2.31 4.44 6.93
C GLY A 107 -2.04 4.76 5.46
N ILE A 108 -1.47 5.94 5.21
CA ILE A 108 -1.00 6.38 3.89
C ILE A 108 0.47 6.76 4.04
N ILE A 109 1.35 6.11 3.29
CA ILE A 109 2.78 6.42 3.24
C ILE A 109 3.10 6.99 1.87
N LEU A 110 3.66 8.20 1.84
CA LEU A 110 4.17 8.83 0.62
C LEU A 110 5.70 8.77 0.67
N ASP A 111 6.31 8.02 -0.24
CA ASP A 111 7.77 7.95 -0.40
C ASP A 111 8.21 8.92 -1.49
N GLU A 112 9.31 9.64 -1.28
CA GLU A 112 9.83 10.67 -2.21
C GLU A 112 8.79 11.76 -2.56
N ALA A 113 8.02 12.22 -1.55
CA ALA A 113 7.08 13.33 -1.68
C ALA A 113 7.80 14.69 -1.66
N GLU A 114 8.31 15.10 -2.82
CA GLU A 114 8.91 16.43 -3.06
C GLU A 114 7.88 17.48 -3.52
#